data_AF-A0A0F9HQZ6-F1
#
_entry.id   AF-A0A0F9HQZ6-F1
#
_cell.length_a   1.000
_cell.length_b   1.000
_cell.length_c   1.000
_cell.angle_alpha   90.00
_cell.angle_beta   90.00
_cell.angle_gamma   90.00
#
_symmetry.space_group_name_H-M   'P 1'
#
loop_
_entity.id
_entity.type
_entity.pdbx_description
1 polymer ?
#
loop_
_entity_poly.entity_id
_entity_poly.type
_entity_poly.pdbx_seq_one_letter_code
_entity_poly.pdbx_strand_id
1 'polypeptide(L)' 'MAIKLKSPREVELMARAGEVVRQVLQRLGEMVAPGVTTGQLNAQAERMTASLGAEALFKGVPGRRGP' A
#
# COMPACT_ATOMS: atom_id res chain seq x y z
N MET A 1 16.78 -4.25 -23.16
CA MET A 1 15.80 -3.45 -22.39
C MET A 1 16.57 -2.42 -21.60
N ALA A 2 16.33 -1.12 -21.79
CA ALA A 2 17.05 -0.06 -21.07
C ALA A 2 16.34 0.27 -19.75
N ILE A 3 17.09 0.41 -18.67
CA ILE A 3 16.57 0.84 -17.36
C ILE A 3 16.28 2.35 -17.44
N LYS A 4 15.07 2.77 -17.09
CA LYS A 4 14.71 4.19 -17.03
C LYS A 4 15.11 4.78 -15.68
N LEU A 5 16.09 5.67 -15.68
CA LEU A 5 16.46 6.44 -14.49
C LEU A 5 15.36 7.45 -14.16
N LYS A 6 15.03 7.56 -12.87
CA LYS A 6 14.07 8.54 -12.37
C LYS A 6 14.74 9.89 -12.18
N SER A 7 14.01 10.96 -12.48
CA SER A 7 14.40 12.32 -12.13
C SER A 7 14.35 12.52 -10.60
N PRO A 8 15.06 13.52 -10.06
CA PRO A 8 14.98 13.86 -8.63
C PRO A 8 13.54 14.06 -8.13
N ARG A 9 12.70 14.75 -8.93
CA ARG A 9 11.27 14.95 -8.64
C ARG A 9 10.50 13.62 -8.52
N GLU A 10 10.74 12.68 -9.44
CA GLU A 10 10.09 11.36 -9.38
C GLU A 10 10.54 10.56 -8.15
N VAL A 11 11.83 10.66 -7.78
CA VAL A 11 12.36 10.02 -6.56
C VAL A 11 11.68 10.59 -5.31
N GLU A 12 11.51 11.90 -5.22
CA GLU A 12 10.80 12.54 -4.10
C GLU A 12 9.34 12.11 -4.00
N LEU A 13 8.63 12.01 -5.14
CA LEU A 13 7.26 11.50 -5.16
C LEU A 13 7.18 10.04 -4.70
N MET A 14 8.13 9.21 -5.15
CA MET A 14 8.23 7.81 -4.70
C MET A 14 8.53 7.72 -3.20
N ALA A 15 9.39 8.59 -2.66
CA ALA A 15 9.71 8.61 -1.23
C ALA A 15 8.47 8.95 -0.37
N ARG A 16 7.66 9.94 -0.78
CA ARG A 16 6.41 10.29 -0.10
C ARG A 16 5.39 9.15 -0.15
N ALA A 17 5.25 8.49 -1.29
CA ALA A 17 4.39 7.31 -1.41
C ALA A 17 4.89 6.15 -0.53
N GLY A 18 6.21 5.92 -0.49
CA GLY A 18 6.83 4.90 0.36
C GLY A 18 6.60 5.13 1.85
N GLU A 19 6.58 6.40 2.30
CA GLU A 19 6.30 6.75 3.68
C GLU A 19 4.87 6.36 4.10
N VAL A 20 3.87 6.60 3.24
CA VAL A 20 2.50 6.13 3.45
C VAL A 20 2.45 4.60 3.57
N VAL A 21 3.12 3.90 2.64
CA VAL A 21 3.18 2.42 2.67
C VAL A 21 3.82 1.92 3.96
N ARG A 22 4.91 2.55 4.42
CA ARG A 22 5.60 2.20 5.66
C ARG A 22 4.66 2.31 6.86
N GLN A 23 3.94 3.43 7.00
CA GLN A 23 3.01 3.65 8.11
C GLN A 23 1.89 2.61 8.14
N VAL A 24 1.31 2.29 6.98
CA VAL A 24 0.27 1.25 6.87
C VAL A 24 0.84 -0.11 7.27
N LEU A 25 1.97 -0.53 6.72
CA LEU A 25 2.57 -1.84 7.02
C LEU A 25 2.98 -1.99 8.48
N GLN A 26 3.53 -0.94 9.09
CA GLN A 26 3.85 -0.96 10.53
C GLN A 26 2.60 -1.21 11.37
N ARG A 27 1.51 -0.49 11.11
CA ARG A 27 0.26 -0.67 11.84
C ARG A 27 -0.36 -2.05 11.63
N LEU A 28 -0.32 -2.57 10.40
CA LEU A 28 -0.81 -3.92 10.14
C LEU A 28 0.01 -4.97 10.88
N GLY A 29 1.33 -4.80 10.96
CA GLY A 29 2.23 -5.68 11.72
C GLY A 29 1.85 -5.77 13.20
N GLU A 30 1.49 -4.65 13.82
CA GLU A 30 1.01 -4.60 15.22
C GLU A 30 -0.32 -5.32 15.43
N MET A 31 -1.15 -5.42 14.39
CA MET A 31 -2.46 -6.07 14.46
C MET A 31 -2.40 -7.60 14.28
N VAL A 32 -1.27 -8.15 13.81
CA VAL A 32 -1.18 -9.58 13.53
C VAL A 32 -1.21 -10.38 14.84
N ALA A 33 -2.28 -11.15 15.03
CA ALA A 33 -2.46 -12.05 16.16
C ALA A 33 -3.37 -13.24 15.76
N PRO A 34 -3.32 -14.38 16.47
CA PRO A 34 -4.26 -15.47 16.26
C PRO A 34 -5.72 -15.00 16.30
N GLY A 35 -6.52 -15.43 15.32
CA GLY A 35 -7.93 -15.02 15.18
C GLY A 35 -8.15 -13.74 14.36
N VAL A 36 -7.08 -13.00 14.01
CA VAL A 36 -7.20 -11.87 13.08
C VAL A 36 -7.22 -12.38 11.64
N THR A 37 -8.22 -11.95 10.89
CA THR A 37 -8.41 -12.32 9.49
C THR A 37 -7.68 -11.35 8.56
N THR A 38 -7.25 -11.84 7.39
CA THR A 38 -6.69 -11.00 6.33
C THR A 38 -7.68 -9.93 5.85
N GLY A 39 -8.99 -10.19 5.92
CA GLY A 39 -10.02 -9.19 5.63
C GLY A 39 -10.03 -8.02 6.62
N GLN A 40 -9.80 -8.27 7.91
CA GLN A 40 -9.66 -7.21 8.92
C GLN A 40 -8.42 -6.36 8.69
N LEU A 41 -7.30 -7.00 8.32
CA LEU A 41 -6.06 -6.29 7.95
C LEU A 41 -6.29 -5.43 6.70
N ASN A 42 -6.93 -5.98 5.66
CA ASN A 42 -7.26 -5.23 4.45
C ASN A 42 -8.16 -4.02 4.75
N ALA A 43 -9.21 -4.20 5.55
CA ALA A 43 -10.10 -3.10 5.92
C ALA A 43 -9.38 -1.98 6.68
N GLN A 44 -8.40 -2.32 7.54
CA GLN A 44 -7.56 -1.31 8.19
C GLN A 44 -6.65 -0.60 7.18
N ALA A 45 -6.02 -1.36 6.27
CA ALA A 45 -5.15 -0.79 5.24
C ALA A 45 -5.92 0.24 4.39
N GLU A 46 -7.11 -0.12 3.90
CA GLU A 46 -7.96 0.76 3.10
C GLU A 46 -8.33 2.05 3.85
N ARG A 47 -8.73 1.94 5.13
CA ARG A 47 -9.05 3.11 5.95
C ARG A 47 -7.84 4.04 6.12
N MET A 48 -6.67 3.49 6.43
CA MET A 48 -5.46 4.28 6.64
C MET A 48 -4.98 4.94 5.35
N THR A 49 -4.91 4.17 4.25
CA THR A 49 -4.52 4.68 2.93
C THR A 49 -5.40 5.85 2.52
N ALA A 50 -6.74 5.72 2.65
CA ALA A 50 -7.67 6.81 2.37
C ALA A 50 -7.48 8.01 3.32
N SER A 51 -7.27 7.78 4.62
CA SER A 51 -7.06 8.87 5.59
C SER A 51 -5.77 9.68 5.36
N LEU A 52 -4.78 9.06 4.70
CA LEU A 52 -3.52 9.71 4.32
C LEU A 52 -3.58 10.35 2.92
N GLY A 53 -4.77 10.41 2.30
CA GLY A 53 -4.96 10.99 0.97
C GLY A 53 -4.37 10.15 -0.17
N ALA A 54 -4.13 8.86 0.06
CA ALA A 54 -3.60 7.93 -0.93
C ALA A 54 -4.69 6.99 -1.46
N GLU A 55 -4.41 6.36 -2.60
CA GLU A 55 -5.29 5.38 -3.23
C GLU A 55 -4.73 3.96 -3.07
N ALA A 56 -5.61 3.01 -2.75
CA ALA A 56 -5.25 1.60 -2.62
C ALA A 56 -5.04 0.97 -4.01
N LEU A 57 -3.80 0.96 -4.49
CA LEU A 57 -3.42 0.56 -5.85
C LEU A 57 -3.99 -0.79 -6.32
N PHE A 58 -4.10 -1.78 -5.43
CA PHE A 58 -4.55 -3.12 -5.80
C PHE A 58 -6.07 -3.30 -5.71
N LYS A 59 -6.82 -2.31 -5.22
CA LYS A 59 -8.27 -2.42 -5.12
C LYS A 59 -8.88 -2.34 -6.53
N GLY A 60 -9.63 -3.36 -6.91
CA GLY A 60 -10.22 -3.46 -8.26
C GLY A 60 -9.24 -3.85 -9.37
N VAL A 61 -7.96 -4.09 -9.04
CA VAL A 61 -7.02 -4.70 -9.99
C VAL A 61 -7.41 -6.16 -10.17
N PRO A 62 -7.69 -6.64 -11.40
CA PRO A 62 -7.99 -8.03 -11.63
C PRO A 62 -6.89 -8.92 -11.04
N GLY A 63 -7.29 -9.93 -10.27
CA GLY A 63 -6.33 -10.92 -9.79
C GLY A 63 -5.66 -11.60 -10.98
N ARG A 64 -4.58 -12.34 -10.73
CA ARG A 64 -3.92 -13.16 -11.78
C ARG A 64 -4.88 -14.16 -12.45
N ARG A 65 -6.03 -14.44 -11.84
CA ARG A 65 -7.09 -15.30 -12.36
C ARG A 65 -8.27 -14.54 -13.00
N GLY A 66 -8.15 -13.22 -13.18
CA GLY A 66 -9.22 -12.35 -13.68
C GLY A 66 -10.17 -11.90 -12.57
N PRO A 67 -11.32 -11.26 -12.91
CA PRO A 67 -12.50 -11.43 -12.08
C PRO A 67 -12.78 -12.93 -11.83
#